data_AF-A0A4U9HS67-F1
#
_entry.id   AF-A0A4U9HS67-F1
#
_cell.length_a   1.000
_cell.length_b   1.000
_cell.length_c   1.000
_cell.angle_alpha   90.00
_cell.angle_beta   90.00
_cell.angle_gamma   90.00
#
_symmetry.space_group_name_H-M   'P 1'
#
loop_
_entity.id
_entity.type
_entity.pdbx_description
1 polymer ?
#
loop_
_entity_poly.entity_id
_entity_poly.type
_entity_poly.pdbx_seq_one_letter_code
_entity_poly.pdbx_strand_id
1 'polypeptide(L)'
;MSNSPIQTAALSWNEQGTPVSKQFDDVYFSNQDGLEETRYVFLGGNRLPARFAAHPRPLFIAAETGFGTGLNFLTLWQAFERHLQANPDAPLQRLHFISF
;
A
#
# COMPACT_ATOMS: atom_id res chain seq x y z
N MET A 1 -10.85 2.01 -32.70
CA MET A 1 -11.06 2.02 -31.23
C MET A 1 -10.53 3.34 -30.71
N SER A 2 -11.32 4.13 -30.00
CA SER A 2 -10.87 5.37 -29.38
C SER A 2 -10.15 5.03 -28.08
N ASN A 3 -8.82 5.19 -28.03
CA ASN A 3 -8.07 5.13 -26.79
C ASN A 3 -8.22 6.48 -26.10
N SER A 4 -9.23 6.62 -25.25
CA SER A 4 -9.32 7.78 -24.38
C SER A 4 -8.17 7.73 -23.37
N PRO A 5 -7.42 8.83 -23.19
CA PRO A 5 -6.33 8.88 -22.22
C PRO A 5 -6.86 8.68 -20.80
N ILE A 6 -6.04 8.08 -19.93
CA ILE A 6 -6.32 8.03 -18.49
C ILE A 6 -6.43 9.46 -17.96
N GLN A 7 -7.49 9.73 -17.21
CA GLN A 7 -7.73 11.04 -16.60
C GLN A 7 -7.32 11.02 -15.13
N THR A 8 -6.83 12.16 -14.63
CA THR A 8 -6.46 12.31 -13.22
C THR A 8 -7.69 12.31 -12.33
N ALA A 9 -7.55 11.81 -11.10
CA ALA A 9 -8.62 11.82 -10.11
C ALA A 9 -9.08 13.25 -9.77
N ALA A 10 -10.39 13.45 -9.69
CA ALA A 10 -10.99 14.69 -9.20
C ALA A 10 -11.11 14.61 -7.67
N LEU A 11 -10.29 15.39 -6.97
CA LEU A 11 -10.19 15.35 -5.51
C LEU A 11 -10.91 16.54 -4.86
N SER A 12 -11.45 16.29 -3.67
CA SER A 12 -11.80 17.30 -2.66
C SER A 12 -11.19 16.89 -1.33
N TRP A 13 -11.18 17.83 -0.38
CA TRP A 13 -10.76 17.58 0.99
C TRP A 13 -11.94 17.85 1.90
N ASN A 14 -12.22 16.93 2.82
CA ASN A 14 -13.25 17.15 3.83
C ASN A 14 -12.76 18.12 4.92
N GLU A 15 -13.61 18.44 5.89
CA GLU A 15 -13.29 19.36 7.00
C GLU A 15 -12.08 18.91 7.84
N GLN A 16 -11.75 17.62 7.81
CA GLN A 16 -10.62 17.02 8.53
C GLN A 16 -9.34 16.94 7.68
N GLY A 17 -9.37 17.42 6.43
CA GLY A 17 -8.23 17.40 5.52
C GLY A 17 -7.97 16.06 4.84
N THR A 18 -8.93 15.12 4.89
CA THR A 18 -8.80 13.81 4.23
C THR A 18 -9.22 13.91 2.76
N PRO A 19 -8.46 13.30 1.83
CA PRO A 19 -8.82 13.29 0.42
C PRO A 19 -10.09 12.44 0.17
N VAL A 20 -11.03 13.03 -0.55
CA VAL A 20 -12.30 12.45 -0.99
C VAL A 20 -12.31 12.37 -2.52
N SER A 21 -12.70 11.24 -3.07
CA SER A 21 -12.94 11.11 -4.51
C SER A 21 -14.28 11.75 -4.88
N LYS A 22 -14.27 12.79 -5.72
CA LYS A 22 -15.52 13.39 -6.23
C LYS A 22 -16.33 12.45 -7.14
N GLN A 23 -15.68 11.43 -7.69
CA GLN A 23 -16.32 10.47 -8.61
C GLN A 23 -17.03 9.34 -7.86
N PHE A 24 -16.51 8.95 -6.70
CA PHE A 24 -17.04 7.84 -5.90
C PHE A 24 -17.72 8.30 -4.60
N ASP A 25 -17.61 9.60 -4.28
CA ASP A 25 -18.14 10.23 -3.06
C ASP A 25 -17.70 9.53 -1.77
N ASP A 26 -16.44 9.07 -1.76
CA ASP A 26 -15.85 8.29 -0.66
C ASP A 26 -14.43 8.77 -0.32
N VAL A 27 -14.02 8.54 0.92
CA VAL A 27 -12.67 8.83 1.43
C VAL A 27 -11.67 7.79 0.95
N TYR A 28 -10.43 8.19 0.68
CA TYR A 28 -9.37 7.24 0.31
C TYR A 28 -8.83 6.42 1.50
N PHE A 29 -9.01 6.90 2.72
CA PHE A 29 -8.65 6.22 3.97
C PHE A 29 -9.43 6.83 5.14
N SER A 30 -9.52 6.09 6.26
CA SER A 30 -10.20 6.56 7.48
C SER A 30 -9.59 7.87 8.00
N ASN A 31 -10.46 8.78 8.46
CA ASN A 31 -10.06 10.12 8.92
C ASN A 31 -9.21 10.11 10.21
N GLN A 32 -9.31 9.08 11.05
CA GLN A 32 -8.66 9.08 12.37
C GLN A 32 -7.36 8.27 12.37
N ASP A 33 -7.35 7.06 11.80
CA ASP A 33 -6.22 6.13 11.93
C ASP A 33 -5.92 5.36 10.63
N GLY A 34 -6.00 6.01 9.46
CA GLY A 34 -5.81 5.35 8.16
C GLY A 34 -4.50 4.54 8.06
N LEU A 35 -3.41 5.00 8.70
CA LEU A 35 -2.15 4.26 8.71
C LEU A 35 -2.21 2.96 9.52
N GLU A 36 -2.76 2.99 10.73
CA GLU A 36 -2.85 1.80 11.59
C GLU A 36 -3.89 0.81 11.05
N GLU A 37 -4.98 1.31 10.47
CA GLU A 37 -5.91 0.48 9.72
C GLU A 37 -5.21 -0.23 8.55
N THR A 38 -4.42 0.49 7.74
CA THR A 38 -3.64 -0.13 6.66
C THR A 38 -2.68 -1.19 7.19
N ARG A 39 -1.99 -0.93 8.32
CA ARG A 39 -1.11 -1.94 8.95
C ARG A 39 -1.90 -3.17 9.37
N TYR A 40 -3.05 -2.99 9.99
CA TYR A 40 -3.86 -4.09 10.49
C TYR A 40 -4.46 -4.91 9.35
N VAL A 41 -5.17 -4.25 8.43
CA VAL A 41 -5.92 -4.89 7.34
C VAL A 41 -4.99 -5.51 6.30
N PHE A 42 -4.07 -4.73 5.73
CA PHE A 42 -3.27 -5.21 4.60
C PHE A 42 -2.03 -5.98 5.02
N LEU A 43 -1.21 -5.42 5.93
CA LEU A 43 0.01 -6.10 6.38
C LEU A 43 -0.32 -7.24 7.35
N GLY A 44 -1.15 -6.98 8.36
CA GLY A 44 -1.58 -7.96 9.35
C GLY A 44 -2.44 -9.06 8.73
N GLY A 45 -3.44 -8.70 7.93
CA GLY A 45 -4.30 -9.66 7.23
C GLY A 45 -3.53 -10.62 6.32
N ASN A 46 -2.45 -10.15 5.67
CA ASN A 46 -1.58 -11.00 4.87
C ASN A 46 -0.40 -11.61 5.63
N ARG A 47 -0.27 -11.35 6.94
CA ARG A 47 0.81 -11.81 7.84
C ARG A 47 2.20 -11.46 7.32
N LEU A 48 2.35 -10.27 6.74
CA LEU A 48 3.54 -9.89 5.98
C LEU A 48 4.82 -9.89 6.82
N PRO A 49 4.88 -9.34 8.05
CA PRO A 49 6.11 -9.36 8.84
C PRO A 49 6.65 -10.77 9.09
N ALA A 50 5.76 -11.71 9.46
CA ALA A 50 6.14 -13.10 9.68
C ALA A 50 6.55 -13.79 8.37
N ARG A 51 5.85 -13.51 7.26
CA ARG A 51 6.19 -14.06 5.96
C ARG A 51 7.51 -13.55 5.43
N PHE A 52 7.85 -12.27 5.64
CA PHE A 52 9.15 -11.73 5.23
C PHE A 52 10.31 -12.50 5.87
N ALA A 53 10.25 -12.71 7.19
CA ALA A 53 11.27 -13.45 7.92
C ALA A 53 11.46 -14.90 7.43
N ALA A 54 10.37 -15.54 7.00
CA ALA A 54 10.39 -16.92 6.51
C ALA A 54 10.44 -17.06 4.98
N HIS A 55 10.54 -15.95 4.22
CA HIS A 55 10.38 -16.00 2.77
C HIS A 55 11.63 -16.59 2.10
N PRO A 56 11.51 -17.68 1.33
CA PRO A 56 12.67 -18.42 0.84
C PRO A 56 13.29 -17.84 -0.43
N ARG A 57 12.77 -16.72 -0.95
CA ARG A 57 13.16 -16.17 -2.26
C ARG A 57 13.71 -14.74 -2.11
N PRO A 58 14.55 -14.28 -3.05
CA PRO A 58 15.09 -12.93 -3.02
C PRO A 58 14.12 -11.82 -3.42
N LEU A 59 12.87 -12.17 -3.73
CA LEU A 59 11.84 -11.24 -4.20
C LEU A 59 10.50 -11.56 -3.55
N PHE A 60 9.90 -10.55 -2.92
CA PHE A 60 8.50 -10.55 -2.53
C PHE A 60 7.70 -9.70 -3.52
N ILE A 61 6.57 -10.23 -3.98
CA ILE A 61 5.69 -9.53 -4.94
C ILE A 61 4.34 -9.31 -4.28
N ALA A 62 3.89 -8.07 -4.24
CA ALA A 62 2.55 -7.69 -3.81
C ALA A 62 1.79 -7.10 -5.00
N ALA A 63 0.50 -7.40 -5.09
CA ALA A 63 -0.40 -6.85 -6.09
C ALA A 63 -1.59 -6.18 -5.39
N GLU A 64 -1.98 -5.01 -5.88
CA GLU A 64 -3.06 -4.18 -5.35
C GLU A 64 -4.04 -3.78 -6.46
N THR A 65 -5.33 -3.72 -6.11
CA THR A 65 -6.37 -3.13 -6.94
C THR A 65 -6.71 -1.75 -6.39
N GLY A 66 -6.39 -0.69 -7.15
CA GLY A 66 -6.57 0.70 -6.73
C GLY A 66 -5.40 1.23 -5.90
N PHE A 67 -4.46 1.92 -6.56
CA PHE A 67 -3.32 2.54 -5.87
C PHE A 67 -3.74 3.69 -4.95
N GLY A 68 -4.74 4.46 -5.39
CA GLY A 68 -5.28 5.62 -4.66
C GLY A 68 -4.19 6.61 -4.24
N THR A 69 -4.08 6.85 -2.93
CA THR A 69 -3.10 7.77 -2.34
C THR A 69 -1.71 7.12 -2.16
N GLY A 70 -1.57 5.83 -2.43
CA GLY A 70 -0.35 5.06 -2.21
C GLY A 70 -0.09 4.69 -0.74
N LEU A 71 -1.06 4.90 0.16
CA LEU A 71 -0.91 4.65 1.60
C LEU A 71 -0.50 3.20 1.89
N ASN A 72 -1.12 2.24 1.21
CA ASN A 72 -0.80 0.81 1.35
C ASN A 72 0.62 0.49 0.88
N PHE A 73 1.00 1.01 -0.29
CA PHE A 73 2.36 0.85 -0.83
C PHE A 73 3.41 1.43 0.13
N LEU A 74 3.25 2.66 0.60
CA LEU A 74 4.20 3.31 1.50
C LEU A 74 4.28 2.59 2.85
N THR A 75 3.15 2.11 3.36
CA THR A 75 3.12 1.33 4.62
C THR A 75 3.82 -0.01 4.48
N LEU A 76 3.62 -0.68 3.34
CA LEU A 76 4.31 -1.93 3.00
C LEU A 76 5.81 -1.71 2.85
N TRP A 77 6.22 -0.67 2.13
CA TRP A 77 7.63 -0.31 1.95
C TRP A 77 8.29 -0.05 3.31
N GLN A 78 7.68 0.75 4.18
CA GLN A 78 8.21 0.98 5.53
C GLN A 78 8.41 -0.32 6.33
N ALA A 79 7.47 -1.27 6.24
CA ALA A 79 7.62 -2.56 6.90
C ALA A 79 8.74 -3.42 6.27
N PHE A 80 8.89 -3.33 4.95
CA PHE A 80 9.95 -4.03 4.23
C PHE A 80 11.35 -3.48 4.57
N GLU A 81 11.52 -2.17 4.68
CA GLU A 81 12.79 -1.55 5.13
C GLU A 81 13.17 -2.02 6.54
N ARG A 82 12.21 -2.04 7.47
CA ARG A 82 12.45 -2.58 8.81
C ARG A 82 12.88 -4.05 8.78
N HIS A 83 12.31 -4.85 7.88
CA HIS A 83 12.73 -6.24 7.70
C HIS A 83 14.19 -6.33 7.21
N LEU A 84 14.58 -5.55 6.20
CA LEU A 84 15.96 -5.52 5.69
C LEU A 84 16.96 -5.11 6.77
N GLN A 85 16.63 -4.07 7.56
CA GLN A 85 17.49 -3.59 8.65
C GLN A 85 17.66 -4.64 9.75
N ALA A 86 16.59 -5.34 10.11
CA ALA A 86 16.62 -6.35 11.17
C ALA A 86 17.20 -7.69 10.72
N ASN A 87 17.19 -7.98 9.40
CA ASN A 87 17.58 -9.28 8.85
C ASN A 87 18.47 -9.10 7.60
N PRO A 88 19.67 -8.51 7.73
CA PRO A 88 20.53 -8.19 6.58
C PRO A 88 20.92 -9.43 5.75
N ASP A 89 21.03 -10.60 6.39
CA ASP A 89 21.40 -11.87 5.74
C ASP A 89 20.20 -12.71 5.28
N ALA A 90 18.96 -12.21 5.42
CA ALA A 90 17.79 -12.95 4.98
C ALA A 90 17.80 -13.17 3.45
N PRO A 91 17.23 -14.28 2.95
CA PRO A 91 17.13 -14.51 1.51
C PRO A 91 16.36 -13.39 0.80
N LEU A 92 15.32 -12.86 1.45
CA LEU A 92 14.46 -11.82 0.91
C LEU A 92 15.12 -10.43 0.96
N GLN A 93 15.40 -9.87 -0.21
CA GLN A 93 16.15 -8.61 -0.35
C GLN A 93 15.45 -7.57 -1.24
N ARG A 94 14.38 -7.94 -1.95
CA ARG A 94 13.66 -7.04 -2.87
C ARG A 94 12.15 -7.13 -2.72
N LEU A 95 11.49 -6.00 -2.94
CA LEU A 95 10.05 -5.85 -3.01
C LEU A 95 9.66 -5.39 -4.43
N HIS A 96 8.64 -6.03 -5.02
CA HIS A 96 7.97 -5.57 -6.24
C HIS A 96 6.50 -5.35 -5.91
N PHE A 97 6.02 -4.14 -6.17
CA PHE A 97 4.62 -3.77 -6.01
C PHE A 97 3.98 -3.54 -7.38
N ILE A 98 2.86 -4.22 -7.64
CA ILE A 98 2.08 -4.09 -8.87
C ILE A 98 0.73 -3.49 -8.49
N SER A 99 0.33 -2.38 -9.11
CA SER A 99 -0.97 -1.76 -8.85
C SER A 99 -1.62 -1.32 -10.15
N PHE A 100 -2.95 -1.31 -10.13
CA PHE A 100 -3.80 -0.88 -11.24
C PHE A 100 -4.85 0.14 -10.77
#